data_AF-Q0KB77-F1
#
_entry.id   AF-Q0KB77-F1
#
_cell.length_a   1.000
_cell.length_b   1.000
_cell.length_c   1.000
_cell.angle_alpha   90.00
_cell.angle_beta   90.00
_cell.angle_gamma   90.00
#
_symmetry.space_group_name_H-M   'P 1'
#
loop_
_entity.id
_entity.type
_entity.pdbx_description
1 polymer ?
#
loop_
_entity_poly.entity_id
_entity_poly.type
_entity_poly.pdbx_seq_one_letter_code
_entity_poly.pdbx_strand_id
1 'polypeptide(L)'
;MPWSNEEFFCVGVSKMGGLSRSYEMYDIRHYKLDADGNVVRAFVLGQQMFMLEQAQQQWEYYRRYMQDGPANLPEPKFFWAPREGFWEGFKICRGDLRSAGDLIFLPMILLDATFRWLTLVTCSDPVWPPEIEAACRPTPNDPYARPHADEFIGVPNGPDARPGIEDGNHHV
;
A
#
# COMPACT_ATOMS: atom_id res chain seq x y z
N MET A 1 -23.47 -2.75 -0.94
CA MET A 1 -23.16 -2.01 -2.19
C MET A 1 -23.61 -2.86 -3.37
N PRO A 2 -24.52 -2.42 -4.26
CA PRO A 2 -24.80 -3.17 -5.46
C PRO A 2 -23.64 -2.97 -6.44
N TRP A 3 -22.86 -4.01 -6.70
CA TRP A 3 -21.80 -3.99 -7.69
C TRP A 3 -22.46 -3.90 -9.08
N SER A 4 -22.11 -2.87 -9.86
CA SER A 4 -22.49 -2.78 -11.28
C SER A 4 -21.69 -3.79 -12.09
N ASN A 5 -22.25 -4.32 -13.19
CA ASN A 5 -21.50 -5.18 -14.11
C ASN A 5 -20.39 -4.43 -14.88
N GLU A 6 -20.34 -3.10 -14.77
CA GLU A 6 -19.36 -2.23 -15.43
C GLU A 6 -18.04 -2.10 -14.67
N GLU A 7 -18.00 -2.49 -13.39
CA GLU A 7 -16.81 -2.40 -12.54
C GLU A 7 -16.58 -3.73 -11.83
N PHE A 8 -15.38 -4.29 -11.97
CA PHE A 8 -15.05 -5.57 -11.35
C PHE A 8 -13.61 -5.62 -10.86
N PHE A 9 -13.40 -6.46 -9.86
CA PHE A 9 -12.09 -6.86 -9.36
C PHE A 9 -11.74 -8.25 -9.85
N CYS A 10 -10.47 -8.48 -10.19
CA CYS A 10 -9.96 -9.80 -10.52
C CYS A 10 -8.52 -9.98 -10.02
N VAL A 11 -8.09 -11.24 -9.91
CA VAL A 11 -6.68 -11.55 -9.68
C VAL A 11 -5.96 -11.52 -11.02
N GLY A 12 -5.05 -10.56 -11.17
CA GLY A 12 -4.14 -10.47 -12.30
C GLY A 12 -2.95 -11.42 -12.11
N VAL A 13 -2.45 -11.96 -13.23
CA VAL A 13 -1.22 -12.76 -13.27
C VAL A 13 -0.21 -12.04 -14.15
N SER A 14 0.99 -11.83 -13.61
CA SER A 14 2.13 -11.25 -14.29
C SER A 14 3.27 -12.26 -14.29
N LYS A 15 3.82 -12.58 -15.46
CA LYS A 15 5.02 -13.41 -15.55
C LYS A 15 6.24 -12.53 -15.37
N MET A 16 7.02 -12.77 -14.33
CA MET A 16 8.22 -12.02 -14.00
C MET A 16 9.43 -12.95 -14.04
N GLY A 17 10.57 -12.49 -14.53
CA GLY A 17 11.78 -13.32 -14.67
C GLY A 17 12.59 -13.03 -15.93
N GLY A 18 13.69 -13.76 -16.09
CA GLY A 18 14.64 -13.59 -17.20
C GLY A 18 14.47 -14.66 -18.29
N LEU A 19 15.41 -14.68 -19.25
CA LEU A 19 15.36 -15.57 -20.43
C LEU A 19 15.20 -17.07 -20.11
N SER A 20 15.65 -17.55 -18.94
CA SER A 20 15.69 -18.98 -18.61
C SER A 20 14.67 -19.45 -17.58
N ARG A 21 14.13 -18.55 -16.75
CA ARG A 21 13.13 -18.86 -15.73
C ARG A 21 12.19 -17.67 -15.55
N SER A 22 10.90 -17.95 -15.70
CA SER A 22 9.80 -17.07 -15.34
C SER A 22 9.05 -17.66 -14.14
N TYR A 23 8.67 -16.81 -13.21
CA TYR A 23 7.74 -17.12 -12.13
C TYR A 23 6.48 -16.27 -12.30
N GLU A 24 5.37 -16.74 -11.75
CA GLU A 24 4.12 -16.00 -11.75
C GLU A 24 4.05 -15.13 -10.49
N MET A 25 3.61 -13.90 -10.67
CA MET A 25 3.21 -13.01 -9.61
C MET A 25 1.73 -12.67 -9.77
N TYR A 26 1.06 -12.54 -8.64
CA TYR A 26 -0.37 -12.30 -8.54
C TYR A 26 -0.61 -10.92 -7.94
N ASP A 27 -1.60 -10.21 -8.45
CA ASP A 27 -2.00 -8.91 -7.95
C ASP A 27 -3.53 -8.75 -8.05
N ILE A 28 -4.11 -7.81 -7.30
CA ILE A 28 -5.55 -7.55 -7.37
C ILE A 28 -5.73 -6.34 -8.28
N ARG A 29 -6.51 -6.50 -9.35
CA ARG A 29 -6.79 -5.43 -10.32
C ARG A 29 -8.25 -5.05 -10.26
N HIS A 30 -8.49 -3.76 -10.39
CA HIS A 30 -9.79 -3.21 -10.67
C HIS A 30 -9.83 -2.75 -12.13
N TYR A 31 -10.94 -3.02 -12.80
CA TYR A 31 -11.24 -2.49 -14.12
C TYR A 31 -12.62 -1.85 -14.15
N LYS A 32 -12.71 -0.71 -14.83
CA LYS A 32 -13.97 -0.08 -15.24
C LYS A 32 -14.11 -0.19 -16.75
N LEU A 33 -15.25 -0.68 -17.19
CA LEU A 33 -15.61 -0.81 -18.60
C LEU A 33 -16.48 0.36 -19.07
N ASP A 34 -16.42 0.67 -20.37
CA ASP A 34 -17.44 1.45 -21.05
C ASP A 34 -18.63 0.57 -21.50
N ALA A 35 -19.63 1.19 -22.14
CA ALA A 35 -20.81 0.49 -22.66
C ALA A 35 -20.48 -0.54 -23.75
N ASP A 36 -19.34 -0.39 -24.43
CA ASP A 36 -18.86 -1.28 -25.48
C ASP A 36 -17.98 -2.43 -24.94
N GLY A 37 -17.72 -2.44 -23.62
CA GLY A 37 -16.90 -3.43 -22.94
C GLY A 37 -15.39 -3.16 -22.96
N ASN A 38 -14.95 -1.97 -23.37
CA ASN A 38 -13.54 -1.59 -23.34
C ASN A 38 -13.14 -1.08 -21.95
N VAL A 39 -11.91 -1.38 -21.54
CA VAL A 39 -11.35 -0.89 -20.27
C VAL A 39 -11.03 0.60 -20.40
N VAL A 40 -11.75 1.43 -19.65
CA VAL A 40 -11.52 2.89 -19.60
C VAL A 40 -10.68 3.32 -18.40
N ARG A 41 -10.70 2.54 -17.31
CA ARG A 41 -9.86 2.80 -16.12
C ARG A 41 -9.39 1.49 -15.51
N ALA A 42 -8.18 1.50 -14.98
CA ALA A 42 -7.61 0.38 -14.25
C ALA A 42 -6.77 0.88 -13.08
N PHE A 43 -6.78 0.15 -11.97
CA PHE A 43 -5.79 0.31 -10.91
C PHE A 43 -5.45 -1.04 -10.29
N VAL A 44 -4.28 -1.11 -9.65
CA VAL A 44 -3.84 -2.29 -8.89
C VAL A 44 -3.98 -1.95 -7.41
N LEU A 45 -4.49 -2.91 -6.64
CA LEU A 45 -4.77 -2.76 -5.21
C LEU A 45 -3.84 -3.66 -4.39
N GLY A 46 -3.13 -3.05 -3.45
CA GLY A 46 -2.26 -3.75 -2.51
C GLY A 46 -0.93 -4.20 -3.11
N GLN A 47 -0.28 -5.15 -2.44
CA GLN A 47 1.03 -5.65 -2.83
C GLN A 47 0.89 -6.80 -3.84
N GLN A 48 1.88 -6.93 -4.73
CA GLN A 48 2.05 -8.14 -5.55
C GLN A 48 2.51 -9.32 -4.68
N MET A 49 2.03 -10.52 -5.04
CA MET A 49 2.21 -11.75 -4.29
C MET A 49 2.82 -12.84 -5.17
N PHE A 50 3.52 -13.79 -4.54
CA PHE A 50 4.12 -14.92 -5.25
C PHE A 50 3.18 -16.11 -5.35
N MET A 51 2.13 -16.16 -4.53
CA MET A 51 1.17 -17.25 -4.50
C MET A 51 -0.26 -16.72 -4.68
N LEU A 52 -1.08 -17.48 -5.42
CA LEU A 52 -2.49 -17.16 -5.60
C LEU A 52 -3.24 -17.07 -4.26
N GLU A 53 -2.92 -17.95 -3.30
CA GLU A 53 -3.54 -17.95 -1.98
C GLU A 53 -3.30 -16.63 -1.23
N GLN A 54 -2.09 -16.06 -1.33
CA GLN A 54 -1.78 -14.77 -0.72
C GLN A 54 -2.61 -13.64 -1.36
N ALA A 55 -2.81 -13.67 -2.68
CA ALA A 55 -3.67 -12.71 -3.37
C ALA A 55 -5.15 -12.86 -2.94
N GLN A 56 -5.62 -14.09 -2.74
CA GLN A 56 -6.97 -14.37 -2.21
C GLN A 56 -7.14 -13.88 -0.78
N GLN A 57 -6.15 -14.09 0.09
CA GLN A 57 -6.16 -13.59 1.46
C GLN A 57 -6.15 -12.05 1.51
N GLN A 58 -5.35 -11.40 0.65
CA GLN A 58 -5.35 -9.95 0.52
C GLN A 58 -6.71 -9.43 0.01
N TRP A 59 -7.34 -10.13 -0.94
CA TRP A 59 -8.69 -9.78 -1.40
C TRP A 59 -9.75 -9.96 -0.31
N GLU A 60 -9.68 -11.05 0.45
CA GLU A 60 -10.53 -11.30 1.61
C GLU A 60 -10.47 -10.15 2.61
N TYR A 61 -9.26 -9.63 2.87
CA TYR A 61 -9.04 -8.48 3.74
C TYR A 61 -9.78 -7.24 3.22
N TYR A 62 -9.57 -6.86 1.96
CA TYR A 62 -10.22 -5.68 1.38
C TYR A 62 -11.73 -5.83 1.30
N ARG A 63 -12.22 -7.00 0.93
CA ARG A 63 -13.67 -7.23 0.81
C ARG A 63 -14.35 -7.19 2.16
N ARG A 64 -13.75 -7.74 3.22
CA ARG A 64 -14.24 -7.57 4.61
C ARG A 64 -14.20 -6.12 5.05
N TYR A 65 -13.11 -5.40 4.76
CA TYR A 65 -13.01 -3.97 5.06
C TYR A 65 -14.15 -3.17 4.41
N MET A 66 -14.42 -3.42 3.13
CA MET A 66 -15.48 -2.73 2.38
C MET A 66 -16.91 -3.13 2.81
N GLN A 67 -17.11 -4.32 3.40
CA GLN A 67 -18.43 -4.84 3.79
C GLN A 67 -18.76 -4.61 5.26
N ASP A 68 -17.83 -4.97 6.14
CA ASP A 68 -18.01 -5.03 7.59
C ASP A 68 -17.24 -3.92 8.32
N GLY A 69 -16.40 -3.16 7.60
CA GLY A 69 -15.50 -2.17 8.18
C GLY A 69 -14.26 -2.79 8.84
N PRO A 70 -13.47 -1.98 9.57
CA PRO A 70 -12.19 -2.40 10.16
C PRO A 70 -12.30 -3.27 11.41
N ALA A 71 -13.49 -3.39 12.04
CA ALA A 71 -13.66 -3.93 13.39
C ALA A 71 -13.11 -5.34 13.63
N ASN A 72 -13.20 -6.21 12.62
CA ASN A 72 -12.81 -7.63 12.72
C ASN A 72 -11.62 -7.98 11.82
N LEU A 73 -10.86 -6.98 11.39
CA LEU A 73 -9.71 -7.20 10.52
C LEU A 73 -8.44 -7.41 11.33
N PRO A 74 -7.51 -8.24 10.82
CA PRO A 74 -6.15 -8.28 11.34
C PRO A 74 -5.53 -6.89 11.33
N GLU A 75 -4.87 -6.53 12.42
CA GLU A 75 -4.23 -5.21 12.52
C GLU A 75 -3.04 -5.09 11.56
N PRO A 76 -2.81 -3.88 10.97
CA PRO A 76 -1.61 -3.62 10.20
C PRO A 76 -0.38 -3.78 11.10
N LYS A 77 0.63 -4.48 10.61
CA LYS A 77 1.88 -4.66 11.38
C LYS A 77 2.75 -3.41 11.43
N PHE A 78 2.53 -2.48 10.49
CA PHE A 78 3.44 -1.37 10.25
C PHE A 78 2.74 -0.24 9.51
N PHE A 79 3.02 1.00 9.91
CA PHE A 79 2.53 2.20 9.26
C PHE A 79 3.70 2.94 8.62
N TRP A 80 3.69 3.05 7.29
CA TRP A 80 4.69 3.84 6.57
C TRP A 80 4.36 5.32 6.65
N ALA A 81 5.39 6.17 6.69
CA ALA A 81 5.21 7.60 6.56
C ALA A 81 4.60 7.93 5.19
N PRO A 82 3.64 8.89 5.09
CA PRO A 82 3.09 9.32 3.81
C PRO A 82 4.16 9.79 2.82
N ARG A 83 5.25 10.37 3.35
CA ARG A 83 6.50 10.65 2.62
C ARG A 83 7.65 9.98 3.34
N GLU A 84 8.08 8.84 2.80
CA GLU A 84 9.20 8.08 3.32
C GLU A 84 10.52 8.85 3.18
N GLY A 85 11.35 8.80 4.22
CA GLY A 85 12.75 9.24 4.13
C GLY A 85 13.59 8.28 3.28
N PHE A 86 14.80 8.69 2.89
CA PHE A 86 15.72 7.83 2.12
C PHE A 86 16.01 6.51 2.85
N TRP A 87 16.20 6.55 4.17
CA TRP A 87 16.53 5.35 4.96
C TRP A 87 15.36 4.40 5.13
N GLU A 88 14.13 4.92 5.17
CA GLU A 88 12.91 4.10 5.16
C GLU A 88 12.73 3.43 3.80
N GLY A 89 12.86 4.20 2.71
CA GLY A 89 12.87 3.67 1.35
C GLY A 89 13.95 2.61 1.14
N PHE A 90 15.17 2.83 1.65
CA PHE A 90 16.25 1.85 1.60
C PHE A 90 15.90 0.53 2.31
N LYS A 91 15.24 0.59 3.47
CA LYS A 91 14.80 -0.61 4.20
C LYS A 91 13.69 -1.34 3.45
N ILE A 92 12.77 -0.61 2.81
CA ILE A 92 11.72 -1.19 1.96
C ILE A 92 12.35 -1.91 0.76
N CYS A 93 13.25 -1.25 0.03
CA CYS A 93 13.97 -1.83 -1.12
C CYS A 93 14.83 -3.03 -0.72
N ARG A 94 15.39 -3.02 0.49
CA ARG A 94 16.12 -4.17 1.04
C ARG A 94 15.19 -5.33 1.41
N GLY A 95 13.98 -5.05 1.90
CA GLY A 95 13.05 -6.08 2.38
C GLY A 95 13.65 -6.96 3.49
N ASP A 96 13.29 -8.25 3.50
CA ASP A 96 13.77 -9.25 4.48
C ASP A 96 15.14 -9.86 4.14
N LEU A 97 15.85 -9.31 3.15
CA LEU A 97 17.23 -9.71 2.85
C LEU A 97 18.11 -9.39 4.09
N ARG A 98 18.58 -10.46 4.74
CA ARG A 98 19.42 -10.44 5.96
C ARG A 98 20.68 -11.30 5.83
N SER A 99 21.06 -11.65 4.60
CA SER A 99 22.12 -12.63 4.33
C SER A 99 23.43 -11.96 3.94
N ALA A 100 24.55 -12.70 3.97
CA ALA A 100 25.82 -12.20 3.45
C ALA A 100 25.77 -11.83 1.95
N GLY A 101 24.80 -12.39 1.21
CA GLY A 101 24.53 -12.03 -0.20
C GLY A 101 24.00 -10.61 -0.37
N ASP A 102 23.50 -9.97 0.68
CA ASP A 102 23.00 -8.60 0.64
C ASP A 102 24.10 -7.61 0.25
N LEU A 103 25.36 -7.89 0.58
CA LEU A 103 26.48 -7.01 0.23
C LEU A 103 26.75 -6.98 -1.29
N ILE A 104 26.46 -8.08 -1.99
CA ILE A 104 26.60 -8.18 -3.44
C ILE A 104 25.51 -7.35 -4.13
N PHE A 105 24.28 -7.39 -3.59
CA PHE A 105 23.15 -6.63 -4.13
C PHE A 105 23.04 -5.21 -3.58
N LEU A 106 23.83 -4.86 -2.56
CA LEU A 106 23.85 -3.54 -1.94
C LEU A 106 23.90 -2.37 -2.95
N PRO A 107 24.77 -2.36 -3.99
CA PRO A 107 24.75 -1.28 -4.98
C PRO A 107 23.42 -1.17 -5.73
N MET A 108 22.77 -2.30 -6.04
CA MET A 108 21.45 -2.30 -6.68
C MET A 108 20.36 -1.83 -5.73
N ILE A 109 20.41 -2.23 -4.45
CA ILE A 109 19.44 -1.80 -3.43
C ILE A 109 19.56 -0.30 -3.18
N LEU A 110 20.79 0.24 -3.10
CA LEU A 110 21.02 1.68 -2.96
C LEU A 110 20.53 2.47 -4.18
N LEU A 111 20.73 1.92 -5.39
CA LEU A 111 20.24 2.52 -6.62
C LEU A 111 18.71 2.56 -6.63
N ASP A 112 18.05 1.46 -6.29
CA ASP A 112 16.58 1.37 -6.20
C ASP A 112 16.02 2.34 -5.14
N ALA A 113 16.63 2.37 -3.95
CA ALA A 113 16.28 3.31 -2.88
C ALA A 113 16.42 4.78 -3.33
N THR A 114 17.45 5.09 -4.12
CA THR A 114 17.68 6.44 -4.66
C THR A 114 16.59 6.82 -5.67
N PHE A 115 16.23 5.92 -6.58
CA PHE A 115 15.15 6.18 -7.54
C PHE A 115 13.79 6.29 -6.85
N ARG A 116 13.53 5.44 -5.85
CA ARG A 116 12.33 5.54 -5.02
C ARG A 116 12.27 6.89 -4.32
N TRP A 117 13.34 7.30 -3.65
CA TRP A 117 13.41 8.59 -2.97
C TRP A 117 13.21 9.76 -3.93
N LEU A 118 13.86 9.74 -5.11
CA LEU A 118 13.69 10.77 -6.13
C LEU A 118 12.24 10.83 -6.61
N THR A 119 11.60 9.67 -6.83
CA THR A 119 10.19 9.59 -7.24
C THR A 119 9.29 10.22 -6.17
N LEU A 120 9.47 9.86 -4.90
CA LEU A 120 8.66 10.41 -3.81
C LEU A 120 8.85 11.92 -3.61
N VAL A 121 10.07 12.44 -3.84
CA VAL A 121 10.34 13.87 -3.76
C VAL A 121 9.77 14.64 -4.96
N THR A 122 9.72 14.02 -6.14
CA THR A 122 9.29 14.69 -7.39
C THR A 122 7.80 14.53 -7.68
N CYS A 123 7.16 13.49 -7.17
CA CYS A 123 5.72 13.28 -7.30
C CYS A 123 4.92 14.28 -6.45
N SER A 124 3.80 14.75 -7.01
CA SER A 124 2.83 15.53 -6.27
C SER A 124 2.01 14.62 -5.36
N ASP A 125 1.57 15.16 -4.23
CA ASP A 125 0.68 14.43 -3.34
C ASP A 125 -0.65 14.12 -4.05
N PRO A 126 -1.26 12.94 -3.80
CA PRO A 126 -2.54 12.61 -4.40
C PRO A 126 -3.61 13.58 -3.90
N VAL A 127 -4.32 14.23 -4.83
CA VAL A 127 -5.45 15.12 -4.52
C VAL A 127 -6.74 14.36 -4.75
N TRP A 128 -7.53 14.19 -3.69
CA TRP A 128 -8.85 13.59 -3.79
C TRP A 128 -9.87 14.62 -4.25
N PRO A 129 -10.87 14.23 -5.06
CA PRO A 129 -11.97 15.12 -5.39
C PRO A 129 -12.73 15.56 -4.13
N PRO A 130 -13.22 16.82 -4.05
CA PRO A 130 -13.86 17.36 -2.85
C PRO A 130 -15.05 16.53 -2.35
N GLU A 131 -15.78 15.89 -3.26
CA GLU A 131 -16.89 15.00 -2.95
C GLU A 131 -16.44 13.75 -2.17
N ILE A 132 -15.27 13.20 -2.50
CA ILE A 132 -14.68 12.04 -1.81
C ILE A 132 -14.14 12.48 -0.46
N GLU A 133 -13.43 13.61 -0.41
CA GLU A 133 -12.93 14.15 0.86
C GLU A 133 -14.05 14.45 1.85
N ALA A 134 -15.19 14.98 1.38
CA ALA A 134 -16.36 15.23 2.21
C ALA A 134 -17.04 13.95 2.70
N ALA A 135 -17.13 12.92 1.84
CA ALA A 135 -17.72 11.63 2.18
C ALA A 135 -16.84 10.77 3.11
N CYS A 136 -15.52 10.94 3.03
CA CYS A 136 -14.53 10.13 3.75
C CYS A 136 -13.93 10.85 4.97
N ARG A 137 -14.58 11.89 5.50
CA ARG A 137 -14.08 12.56 6.72
C ARG A 137 -14.14 11.60 7.91
N PRO A 138 -13.01 11.38 8.62
CA PRO A 138 -13.02 10.60 9.84
C PRO A 138 -14.00 11.20 10.85
N THR A 139 -14.70 10.34 11.59
CA THR A 139 -15.54 10.81 12.69
C THR A 139 -14.67 11.35 13.82
N PRO A 140 -15.09 12.42 14.52
CA PRO A 140 -14.41 12.83 15.75
C PRO A 140 -14.36 11.64 16.73
N ASN A 141 -13.17 11.27 17.20
CA ASN A 141 -12.91 10.09 18.03
C ASN A 141 -13.24 8.73 17.38
N ASP A 142 -13.01 8.58 16.08
CA ASP A 142 -13.08 7.28 15.42
C ASP A 142 -12.16 6.26 16.13
N PRO A 143 -12.70 5.17 16.71
CA PRO A 143 -11.89 4.18 17.41
C PRO A 143 -10.91 3.43 16.49
N TYR A 144 -11.12 3.52 15.18
CA TYR A 144 -10.26 2.93 14.16
C TYR A 144 -9.34 3.95 13.48
N ALA A 145 -9.28 5.20 13.97
CA ALA A 145 -8.27 6.15 13.54
C ALA A 145 -6.88 5.62 13.93
N ARG A 146 -6.10 5.26 12.91
CA ARG A 146 -4.74 4.75 13.04
C ARG A 146 -3.76 5.70 12.35
N PRO A 147 -2.48 5.72 12.77
CA PRO A 147 -1.93 4.97 13.89
C PRO A 147 -2.37 5.56 15.23
N HIS A 148 -2.41 4.77 16.31
CA HIS A 148 -2.69 5.24 17.66
C HIS A 148 -1.48 5.97 18.28
N ALA A 149 -1.67 6.63 19.43
CA ALA A 149 -0.61 7.37 20.12
C ALA A 149 0.57 6.49 20.58
N ASP A 150 0.31 5.21 20.85
CA ASP A 150 1.31 4.20 21.23
C ASP A 150 1.94 3.50 20.01
N GLU A 151 1.44 3.78 18.80
CA GLU A 151 1.98 3.27 17.55
C GLU A 151 2.95 4.27 16.92
N PHE A 152 3.89 3.75 16.14
CA PHE A 152 4.87 4.55 15.43
C PHE A 152 4.61 4.53 13.93
N ILE A 153 4.76 5.69 13.31
CA ILE A 153 4.90 5.85 11.86
C ILE A 153 6.37 5.72 11.52
N GLY A 154 6.65 4.94 10.49
CA GLY A 154 8.01 4.70 10.02
C GLY A 154 8.73 3.61 10.81
N VAL A 155 10.04 3.50 10.60
CA VAL A 155 10.82 2.41 11.20
C VAL A 155 11.07 2.66 12.68
N PRO A 156 10.68 1.77 13.61
CA PRO A 156 10.94 1.93 15.03
C PRO A 156 12.43 2.18 15.28
N ASN A 157 12.75 3.25 16.01
CA ASN A 157 14.11 3.74 16.27
C ASN A 157 14.91 4.21 15.03
N GLY A 158 14.22 4.48 13.91
CA GLY A 158 14.80 5.15 12.74
C GLY A 158 14.86 6.67 12.92
N PRO A 159 15.69 7.37 12.12
CA PRO A 159 15.79 8.83 12.19
C PRO A 159 14.48 9.55 11.84
N ASP A 160 13.58 8.87 11.13
CA ASP A 160 12.30 9.41 10.64
C ASP A 160 11.09 8.92 11.48
N ALA A 161 11.33 8.16 12.55
CA ALA A 161 10.27 7.61 13.40
C ALA A 161 9.51 8.71 14.14
N ARG A 162 8.17 8.67 14.07
CA ARG A 162 7.30 9.61 14.78
C ARG A 162 6.12 8.89 15.44
N PRO A 163 5.61 9.37 16.58
CA PRO A 163 4.38 8.84 17.16
C PRO A 163 3.20 9.04 16.18
N GLY A 164 2.24 8.12 16.21
CA GLY A 164 1.15 8.09 15.24
C GLY A 164 0.13 9.21 15.38
N ILE A 165 -0.27 9.51 16.61
CA ILE A 165 -1.09 10.67 16.96
C ILE A 165 -0.21 11.57 17.83
N GLU A 166 0.12 12.76 17.34
CA GLU A 166 0.59 13.82 18.22
C GLU A 166 -0.62 14.32 19.02
N ASP A 167 -0.62 14.09 20.34
CA ASP A 167 -1.58 14.72 21.26
C ASP A 167 -1.48 16.24 21.12
N GLY A 168 -2.31 16.85 20.27
CA GLY A 168 -2.08 18.25 19.93
C GLY A 168 -3.02 18.90 18.91
N ASN A 169 -4.34 18.74 19.03
CA ASN A 169 -5.27 19.86 18.74
C ASN A 169 -6.67 19.62 19.33
N HIS A 170 -6.75 19.76 20.66
CA HIS A 170 -7.93 20.34 21.29
C HIS A 170 -7.87 21.86 21.15
N HIS A 171 -8.16 22.39 19.97
CA HIS A 171 -8.52 23.80 19.83
C HIS A 171 -9.68 23.93 18.83
N VAL A 172 -10.87 24.06 19.44
CA VAL A 172 -12.07 24.82 19.06
C VAL A 172 -12.23 25.21 17.59
#